data_AF-A0A2N4XHD3-F1
#
_entry.id   AF-A0A2N4XHD3-F1
#
_cell.length_a   1.000
_cell.length_b   1.000
_cell.length_c   1.000
_cell.angle_alpha   90.00
_cell.angle_beta   90.00
_cell.angle_gamma   90.00
#
_symmetry.space_group_name_H-M   'P 1'
#
loop_
_entity.id
_entity.type
_entity.pdbx_description
1 polymer ?
#
loop_
_entity_poly.entity_id
_entity_poly.type
_entity_poly.pdbx_seq_one_letter_code
_entity_poly.pdbx_strand_id
1 'polypeptide(L)'
;MNKEESNEAFQARVLEAIQKSELSPQEIVRSNCRVCLIIKIYGDQIFDRLKYFILILDKLKLRYNSSFSPKVGIMNISVFKK
;
A
#
# COMPACT_ATOMS: atom_id res chain seq x y z
N MET A 1 4.59 24.88 12.77
CA MET A 1 4.45 24.55 11.34
C MET A 1 4.72 23.05 11.14
N ASN A 2 3.77 22.35 10.49
CA ASN A 2 4.02 21.27 9.52
C ASN A 2 4.06 19.78 9.98
N LYS A 3 3.32 19.38 11.04
CA LYS A 3 3.08 17.93 11.24
C LYS A 3 1.99 17.37 10.31
N GLU A 4 0.95 18.14 10.03
CA GLU A 4 -0.20 17.71 9.21
C GLU A 4 0.14 17.63 7.71
N GLU A 5 0.84 18.64 7.16
CA GLU A 5 1.34 18.63 5.76
C GLU A 5 2.15 17.36 5.43
N SER A 6 2.94 16.85 6.38
CA SER A 6 3.75 15.65 6.17
C SER A 6 2.94 14.35 6.15
N ASN A 7 1.77 14.31 6.80
CA ASN A 7 0.91 13.13 6.84
C ASN A 7 0.05 13.02 5.59
N GLU A 8 -0.59 14.14 5.20
CA GLU A 8 -1.40 14.19 3.98
C GLU A 8 -0.55 13.91 2.74
N ALA A 9 0.64 14.50 2.64
CA ALA A 9 1.57 14.23 1.55
C ALA A 9 2.07 12.78 1.54
N PHE A 10 2.22 12.13 2.71
CA PHE A 10 2.53 10.71 2.78
C PHE A 10 1.37 9.84 2.27
N GLN A 11 0.16 10.08 2.77
CA GLN A 11 -1.02 9.32 2.38
C GLN A 11 -1.33 9.49 0.89
N ALA A 12 -1.23 10.72 0.38
CA ALA A 12 -1.42 11.03 -1.05
C ALA A 12 -0.45 10.24 -1.94
N ARG A 13 0.84 10.16 -1.57
CA ARG A 13 1.84 9.36 -2.31
C ARG A 13 1.50 7.87 -2.32
N VAL A 14 1.00 7.31 -1.21
CA VAL A 14 0.57 5.91 -1.16
C VAL A 14 -0.66 5.70 -2.05
N LEU A 15 -1.64 6.60 -2.01
CA LEU A 15 -2.84 6.53 -2.86
C LEU A 15 -2.51 6.64 -4.35
N GLU A 16 -1.59 7.53 -4.71
CA GLU A 16 -1.08 7.67 -6.08
C GLU A 16 -0.39 6.38 -6.55
N ALA A 17 0.41 5.75 -5.68
CA ALA A 17 1.05 4.48 -5.99
C ALA A 17 0.02 3.36 -6.23
N ILE A 18 -1.05 3.30 -5.42
CA ILE A 18 -2.16 2.36 -5.62
C ILE A 18 -2.79 2.59 -6.99
N GLN A 19 -3.15 3.83 -7.32
CA GLN A 19 -3.77 4.19 -8.60
C GLN A 19 -2.89 3.82 -9.79
N LYS A 20 -1.60 4.18 -9.76
CA LYS A 20 -0.64 3.85 -10.82
C LYS A 20 -0.46 2.35 -11.01
N SER A 21 -0.52 1.60 -9.92
CA SER A 21 -0.40 0.14 -9.96
C SER A 21 -1.69 -0.61 -10.34
N GLU A 22 -2.80 0.11 -10.53
CA GLU A 22 -4.14 -0.46 -10.73
C GLU A 22 -4.53 -1.48 -9.64
N LEU A 23 -3.93 -1.37 -8.46
CA LEU A 23 -4.31 -2.16 -7.31
C LEU A 23 -5.68 -1.72 -6.83
N SER A 24 -6.52 -2.69 -6.51
CA SER A 24 -7.85 -2.48 -5.95
C SER A 24 -7.95 -3.15 -4.58
N PRO A 25 -7.41 -2.51 -3.51
CA PRO A 25 -7.59 -2.99 -2.15
C PRO A 25 -9.08 -3.02 -1.80
N GLN A 26 -9.50 -4.04 -1.05
CA GLN A 26 -10.85 -4.11 -0.50
C GLN A 26 -11.01 -3.13 0.67
N GLU A 27 -9.92 -2.84 1.36
CA GLU A 27 -9.92 -1.88 2.47
C GLU A 27 -8.59 -1.12 2.54
N ILE A 28 -8.69 0.15 2.92
CA ILE A 28 -7.54 1.03 3.18
C ILE A 28 -7.69 1.63 4.57
N VAL A 29 -6.89 1.17 5.52
CA VAL A 29 -6.86 1.69 6.89
C VAL A 29 -5.75 2.73 7.02
N ARG A 30 -6.12 3.97 7.34
CA ARG A 30 -5.19 5.10 7.42
C ARG A 30 -4.89 5.46 8.87
N SER A 31 -3.64 5.83 9.13
CA SER A 31 -3.19 6.33 10.43
C SER A 31 -2.10 7.38 10.25
N ASN A 32 -1.67 8.00 11.35
CA ASN A 32 -0.64 9.04 11.33
C ASN A 32 0.76 8.53 10.96
N CYS A 33 1.00 7.22 11.09
CA CYS A 33 2.31 6.60 10.87
C CYS A 33 2.33 5.52 9.80
N ARG A 34 1.16 5.05 9.34
CA ARG A 34 1.06 4.02 8.30
C ARG A 34 -0.24 4.07 7.52
N VAL A 35 -0.20 3.53 6.31
CA VAL A 35 -1.37 3.15 5.50
C VAL A 35 -1.35 1.64 5.34
N CYS A 36 -2.40 0.95 5.76
CA CYS A 36 -2.55 -0.50 5.58
C CYS A 36 -3.54 -0.77 4.45
N LEU A 37 -3.17 -1.66 3.54
CA LEU A 37 -3.98 -2.13 2.43
C LEU A 37 -4.37 -3.57 2.68
N ILE A 38 -5.65 -3.88 2.57
CA ILE A 38 -6.18 -5.24 2.62
C ILE A 38 -6.57 -5.64 1.20
N ILE A 39 -5.91 -6.67 0.66
CA ILE A 39 -6.02 -7.09 -0.73
C ILE A 39 -6.37 -8.58 -0.77
N LYS A 40 -7.47 -8.94 -1.40
CA LYS A 40 -7.83 -10.31 -1.73
C LYS A 40 -7.06 -10.73 -2.97
N ILE A 41 -6.38 -11.85 -2.87
CA ILE A 41 -5.55 -12.43 -3.93
C ILE A 41 -6.38 -13.46 -4.67
N TYR A 42 -6.76 -13.14 -5.91
CA TYR A 42 -7.47 -14.04 -6.81
C TYR A 42 -6.75 -14.05 -8.18
N GLY A 43 -6.28 -15.23 -8.60
CA GLY A 43 -5.63 -15.43 -9.90
C GLY A 43 -4.27 -14.74 -10.06
N ASP A 44 -3.67 -14.90 -11.24
CA ASP A 44 -2.27 -14.50 -11.48
C ASP A 44 -2.09 -12.98 -11.71
N GLN A 45 -3.12 -12.30 -12.22
CA GLN A 45 -3.04 -10.88 -12.61
C GLN A 45 -2.76 -9.92 -11.44
N ILE A 46 -3.10 -10.31 -10.21
CA ILE A 46 -2.87 -9.46 -9.03
C ILE A 46 -1.38 -9.38 -8.67
N PHE A 47 -0.59 -10.42 -8.99
CA PHE A 47 0.84 -10.46 -8.66
C PHE A 47 1.64 -9.43 -9.43
N ASP A 48 1.34 -9.20 -10.72
CA ASP A 48 2.01 -8.19 -11.53
C ASP A 48 1.72 -6.77 -11.01
N ARG A 49 0.47 -6.50 -10.64
CA ARG A 49 0.05 -5.23 -10.04
C ARG A 49 0.73 -4.98 -8.70
N LEU A 50 0.80 -6.01 -7.85
CA LEU A 50 1.54 -5.96 -6.58
C LEU A 50 3.03 -5.68 -6.82
N LYS A 51 3.65 -6.37 -7.76
CA LYS A 51 5.06 -6.14 -8.11
C LYS A 51 5.30 -4.71 -8.58
N TYR A 52 4.41 -4.18 -9.42
CA TYR A 52 4.52 -2.79 -9.88
C TYR A 52 4.30 -1.77 -8.76
N PHE A 53 3.34 -2.02 -7.86
CA PHE A 53 3.14 -1.20 -6.66
C PHE A 53 4.38 -1.12 -5.79
N ILE A 54 5.01 -2.27 -5.51
CA ILE A 54 6.23 -2.35 -4.71
C ILE A 54 7.39 -1.56 -5.35
N LEU A 55 7.55 -1.66 -6.67
CA LEU A 55 8.54 -0.86 -7.40
C LEU A 55 8.31 0.65 -7.24
N ILE A 56 7.05 1.10 -7.20
CA ILE A 56 6.73 2.51 -6.96
C ILE A 56 7.08 2.90 -5.52
N LEU A 57 6.74 2.07 -4.54
CA LEU A 57 7.08 2.32 -3.13
C LEU A 57 8.60 2.42 -2.93
N ASP A 58 9.37 1.54 -3.56
CA ASP A 58 10.83 1.54 -3.50
C ASP A 58 11.43 2.82 -4.11
N LYS A 59 10.90 3.27 -5.26
CA LYS A 59 11.29 4.56 -5.89
C LYS A 59 10.99 5.75 -5.00
N LEU A 60 9.86 5.73 -4.29
CA LEU A 60 9.48 6.74 -3.31
C LEU A 60 10.24 6.58 -1.97
N LYS A 61 11.09 5.54 -1.86
CA LYS A 61 11.83 5.16 -0.66
C LYS A 61 10.91 5.00 0.56
N LEU A 62 9.71 4.46 0.37
CA LEU A 62 8.75 4.18 1.43
C LEU A 62 9.02 2.80 2.02
N ARG A 63 8.98 2.69 3.36
CA ARG A 63 9.12 1.40 4.04
C ARG A 63 7.77 0.70 4.03
N TYR A 64 7.76 -0.61 3.84
CA TYR A 64 6.54 -1.40 3.94
C TYR A 64 6.81 -2.77 4.57
N ASN A 65 5.74 -3.39 5.08
CA ASN A 65 5.71 -4.81 5.41
C ASN A 65 4.49 -5.46 4.73
N SER A 66 4.51 -6.77 4.58
CA SER A 66 3.37 -7.52 4.10
C SER A 66 3.18 -8.82 4.88
N SER A 67 1.93 -9.29 4.91
CA SER A 67 1.56 -10.59 5.46
C SER A 67 0.51 -11.21 4.56
N PHE A 68 0.55 -12.53 4.38
CA PHE A 68 -0.43 -13.25 3.58
C PHE A 68 -1.11 -14.33 4.42
N SER A 69 -2.43 -14.38 4.36
CA SER A 69 -3.25 -15.42 4.99
C SER A 69 -3.82 -16.35 3.92
N PRO A 70 -3.26 -17.56 3.74
CA PRO A 70 -3.71 -18.49 2.70
C PRO A 70 -5.14 -18.99 2.96
N LYS A 71 -5.56 -19.08 4.23
CA LYS A 71 -6.91 -19.56 4.61
C LYS A 71 -8.04 -18.69 4.06
N VAL A 72 -7.80 -17.40 3.93
CA VAL A 72 -8.81 -16.42 3.46
C VAL A 72 -8.41 -15.76 2.13
N GLY A 73 -7.23 -16.08 1.60
CA GLY A 73 -6.69 -15.47 0.38
C GLY A 73 -6.47 -13.96 0.51
N ILE A 74 -6.07 -13.48 1.69
CA ILE A 74 -5.88 -12.04 1.96
C ILE A 74 -4.41 -11.72 2.17
N MET A 75 -3.94 -10.69 1.48
CA MET A 75 -2.66 -10.03 1.72
C MET A 75 -2.91 -8.68 2.40
N ASN A 76 -2.21 -8.45 3.52
CA ASN A 76 -2.13 -7.13 4.14
C ASN A 76 -0.78 -6.50 3.78
N ILE A 77 -0.78 -5.22 3.42
CA ILE A 77 0.45 -4.45 3.16
C ILE A 77 0.39 -3.18 4.01
N SER A 78 1.31 -3.01 4.97
CA SER A 78 1.43 -1.74 5.69
C SER A 78 2.59 -0.94 5.13
N VAL A 79 2.31 0.27 4.65
CA VAL A 79 3.31 1.26 4.23
C VAL A 79 3.50 2.25 5.38
N PHE A 80 4.74 2.53 5.74
CA PHE A 80 5.10 3.36 6.90
C PHE A 80 5.61 4.73 6.47
N LYS A 81 5.19 5.73 7.24
CA LYS A 81 5.75 7.08 7.19
C LYS A 81 7.17 7.02 7.75
N LYS A 82 8.11 7.59 7.01
CA LYS A 82 9.51 7.73 7.42
C LYS A 82 9.67 8.66 8.61
#